data_AF-A0A811NYQ6-F1
#
_entry.id   AF-A0A811NYQ6-F1
#
_cell.length_a   1.000
_cell.length_b   1.000
_cell.length_c   1.000
_cell.angle_alpha   90.00
_cell.angle_beta   90.00
_cell.angle_gamma   90.00
#
_symmetry.space_group_name_H-M   'P 1'
#
loop_
_entity.id
_entity.type
_entity.pdbx_description
1 polymer ?
#
loop_
_entity_poly.entity_id
_entity_poly.type
_entity_poly.pdbx_seq_one_letter_code
_entity_poly.pdbx_strand_id
1 'polypeptide(L)'
;MASSYVPFLLVFLMASVVPISVASLPHKIRLSASDVAAIEAVAPPRPPSLDQPTVFFEVDRPHRPPPGSFGPCSTLLLSHSFAYTYAKPPATAPYSPPPCLAAAGGRASAISLAVLEWRATCRGVQYDRVFGVWLGGAELLRGCTAEPPIQSAGVDWTVSKDVTKYASLLAACDSTTLAVYLGNIVDQQYTGVFHANVTLHLYFRHPPPPPPQPGLGPADAVVPLSRSLPLNDGLWFKIENDFDVATASVTVPANTYRAVLEVYLSYHSDDEFWYENSAGTGPFREVRVQIDGDLVGVVWPFPVVYTGGINPLLWRPITGIGSFNLPSYDIELTAFLGKLLDGEKHEVAFTVTNAMDTWFVDANLHLWLDPRGTAAAAGMVSYDAPPLDTATATLPEGPDNGLYYTTAFRHVSASGWVQTPSYGKFTATWTQRLGYENTIRSRDSFFRPEVSQTTDAYSAAHVANHAGVLYAQEAQQNFALYKFVGVVNQTDFDSFTAATKVRLGFREERVAAGRSGFWSRSLSNSQECARDVDFEDGEAVRESWARARRTGTRPPTRATSGT
;
A
#
# COMPACT_ATOMS: atom_id res chain seq x y z
N MET A 1 12.20 20.58 -46.30
CA MET A 1 13.46 20.41 -45.55
C MET A 1 13.10 19.72 -44.26
N ALA A 2 13.29 18.41 -44.23
CA ALA A 2 13.01 17.54 -43.10
C ALA A 2 14.31 17.34 -42.31
N SER A 3 14.25 17.34 -40.98
CA SER A 3 15.30 16.79 -40.14
C SER A 3 14.66 16.05 -38.99
N SER A 4 14.83 14.73 -39.04
CA SER A 4 14.46 13.74 -38.04
C SER A 4 15.65 13.56 -37.10
N TYR A 5 15.43 13.50 -35.78
CA TYR A 5 16.43 13.05 -34.82
C TYR A 5 15.85 11.92 -33.97
N VAL A 6 16.44 10.74 -34.17
CA VAL A 6 16.23 9.50 -33.41
C VAL A 6 17.42 9.37 -32.45
N PRO A 7 17.24 9.06 -31.16
CA PRO A 7 18.36 8.76 -30.27
C PRO A 7 18.77 7.28 -30.40
N PHE A 8 20.07 7.06 -30.57
CA PHE A 8 20.72 5.75 -30.64
C PHE A 8 20.80 5.09 -29.25
N LEU A 9 20.25 3.88 -29.12
CA LEU A 9 20.60 2.92 -28.06
C LEU A 9 21.95 2.28 -28.39
N LEU A 10 22.91 2.32 -27.45
CA LEU A 10 24.11 1.49 -27.50
C LEU A 10 23.84 0.15 -26.78
N VAL A 11 23.88 -0.93 -27.55
CA VAL A 11 23.92 -2.33 -27.10
C VAL A 11 25.38 -2.78 -27.20
N PHE A 12 26.02 -3.15 -26.08
CA PHE A 12 27.34 -3.78 -26.10
C PHE A 12 27.19 -5.31 -26.17
N LEU A 13 27.58 -5.87 -27.31
CA LEU A 13 27.80 -7.29 -27.56
C LEU A 13 29.33 -7.49 -27.61
N MET A 14 29.91 -8.18 -26.62
CA MET A 14 31.33 -8.54 -26.65
C MET A 14 31.47 -10.05 -26.83
N ALA A 15 31.78 -10.44 -28.06
CA ALA A 15 32.39 -11.72 -28.39
C ALA A 15 33.91 -11.50 -28.50
N SER A 16 34.69 -12.14 -27.65
CA SER A 16 36.14 -12.20 -27.80
C SER A 16 36.63 -13.62 -27.54
N VAL A 17 37.10 -14.23 -28.63
CA VAL A 17 37.86 -15.47 -28.71
C VAL A 17 39.25 -15.22 -28.10
N VAL A 18 39.69 -16.06 -27.17
CA VAL A 18 41.07 -16.03 -26.62
C VAL A 18 41.77 -17.34 -26.99
N PRO A 19 43.03 -17.31 -27.48
CA PRO A 19 43.78 -18.52 -27.82
C PRO A 19 44.26 -19.24 -26.57
N ILE A 20 44.28 -20.58 -26.65
CA ILE A 20 44.81 -21.48 -25.64
C ILE A 20 46.34 -21.34 -25.61
N SER A 21 46.89 -20.86 -24.50
CA SER A 21 48.28 -21.11 -24.12
C SER A 21 48.32 -22.02 -22.89
N VAL A 22 48.89 -23.20 -23.11
CA VAL A 22 49.14 -24.21 -22.09
C VAL A 22 50.34 -23.77 -21.26
N ALA A 23 50.15 -23.57 -19.96
CA ALA A 23 51.23 -23.46 -18.99
C ALA A 23 50.93 -24.32 -17.75
N SER A 24 51.94 -25.12 -17.41
CA SER A 24 52.12 -26.10 -16.32
C SER A 24 51.28 -25.99 -15.04
N LEU A 25 50.76 -27.15 -14.61
CA LEU A 25 50.15 -27.40 -13.28
C LEU A 25 51.12 -27.07 -12.11
N PRO A 26 50.66 -26.37 -11.07
CA PRO A 26 51.20 -26.50 -9.72
C PRO A 26 50.36 -27.47 -8.86
N HIS A 27 51.00 -27.96 -7.82
CA HIS A 27 50.63 -29.09 -6.97
C HIS A 27 49.17 -29.15 -6.49
N LYS A 28 48.59 -30.36 -6.57
CA LYS A 28 47.33 -30.74 -5.93
C LYS A 28 47.47 -30.63 -4.41
N ILE A 29 47.02 -29.52 -3.83
CA ILE A 29 46.78 -29.42 -2.38
C ILE A 29 45.60 -30.34 -2.07
N ARG A 30 45.86 -31.45 -1.36
CA ARG A 30 44.81 -32.29 -0.78
C ARG A 30 44.39 -31.68 0.54
N LEU A 31 43.26 -30.96 0.54
CA LEU A 31 42.57 -30.56 1.75
C LEU A 31 41.97 -31.80 2.42
N SER A 32 42.16 -31.94 3.73
CA SER A 32 41.48 -32.99 4.50
C SER A 32 40.00 -32.63 4.69
N ALA A 33 39.14 -33.61 4.98
CA ALA A 33 37.72 -33.35 5.26
C ALA A 33 37.52 -32.38 6.45
N SER A 34 38.45 -32.38 7.40
CA SER A 34 38.52 -31.42 8.51
C SER A 34 38.86 -29.99 8.08
N ASP A 35 39.73 -29.83 7.07
CA ASP A 35 40.08 -28.50 6.54
C ASP A 35 38.91 -27.91 5.75
N VAL A 36 38.19 -28.75 4.99
CA VAL A 36 36.98 -28.36 4.27
C VAL A 36 35.87 -27.95 5.25
N ALA A 37 35.66 -28.73 6.31
CA ALA A 37 34.66 -28.40 7.34
C ALA A 37 35.01 -27.12 8.11
N ALA A 38 36.29 -26.85 8.36
CA ALA A 38 36.74 -25.61 9.01
C ALA A 38 36.55 -24.38 8.09
N ILE A 39 36.67 -24.54 6.78
CA ILE A 39 36.40 -23.48 5.79
C ILE A 39 34.88 -23.27 5.64
N GLU A 40 34.08 -24.34 5.61
CA GLU A 40 32.61 -24.25 5.55
C GLU A 40 32.00 -23.61 6.80
N ALA A 41 32.60 -23.80 7.98
CA ALA A 41 32.17 -23.19 9.23
C ALA A 41 32.40 -21.67 9.31
N VAL A 42 33.28 -21.12 8.45
CA VAL A 42 33.64 -19.69 8.40
C VAL A 42 33.10 -19.02 7.12
N ALA A 43 32.65 -19.81 6.14
CA ALA A 43 32.06 -19.31 4.90
C ALA A 43 30.68 -18.68 5.17
N PRO A 44 30.32 -17.55 4.50
CA PRO A 44 28.96 -17.04 4.53
C PRO A 44 27.98 -18.12 4.02
N PRO A 45 26.70 -18.09 4.45
CA PRO A 45 25.72 -19.07 4.00
C PRO A 45 25.73 -19.14 2.47
N ARG A 46 25.81 -20.38 1.95
CA ARG A 46 25.83 -20.66 0.50
C ARG A 46 24.64 -19.91 -0.13
N PRO A 47 24.84 -19.14 -1.22
CA PRO A 47 23.72 -18.55 -1.94
C PRO A 47 22.74 -19.66 -2.33
N PRO A 48 21.42 -19.37 -2.36
CA PRO A 48 20.44 -20.36 -2.82
C PRO A 48 20.91 -20.92 -4.17
N SER A 49 20.76 -22.23 -4.36
CA SER A 49 21.09 -22.87 -5.63
C SER A 49 20.43 -22.09 -6.77
N LEU A 50 21.18 -21.81 -7.85
CA LEU A 50 20.68 -21.11 -9.05
C LEU A 50 19.38 -21.71 -9.64
N ASP A 51 18.99 -22.92 -9.21
CA ASP A 51 17.79 -23.64 -9.65
C ASP A 51 16.52 -23.37 -8.81
N GLN A 52 16.58 -22.64 -7.68
CA GLN A 52 15.41 -22.38 -6.84
C GLN A 52 14.92 -20.92 -6.92
N PRO A 53 13.61 -20.68 -7.09
CA PRO A 53 13.05 -19.34 -7.03
C PRO A 53 13.34 -18.66 -5.70
N THR A 54 13.56 -17.34 -5.74
CA THR A 54 13.68 -16.55 -4.51
C THR A 54 12.29 -16.30 -3.92
N VAL A 55 12.08 -16.67 -2.67
CA VAL A 55 10.81 -16.43 -1.97
C VAL A 55 10.81 -15.02 -1.38
N PHE A 56 9.98 -14.14 -1.92
CA PHE A 56 9.81 -12.77 -1.41
C PHE A 56 8.69 -12.73 -0.37
N PHE A 57 8.84 -11.86 0.62
CA PHE A 57 7.80 -11.63 1.62
C PHE A 57 7.82 -10.18 2.14
N GLU A 58 6.64 -9.69 2.49
CA GLU A 58 6.46 -8.46 3.25
C GLU A 58 6.30 -8.80 4.73
N VAL A 59 6.90 -8.00 5.61
CA VAL A 59 6.69 -8.13 7.05
C VAL A 59 5.37 -7.49 7.43
N ASP A 60 4.37 -8.32 7.74
CA ASP A 60 3.05 -7.90 8.22
C ASP A 60 2.63 -8.66 9.49
N ARG A 61 1.58 -8.16 10.15
CA ARG A 61 0.95 -8.81 11.30
C ARG A 61 0.38 -10.19 10.90
N PRO A 62 0.59 -11.23 11.71
CA PRO A 62 -0.05 -12.52 11.45
C PRO A 62 -1.58 -12.42 11.54
N HIS A 63 -2.27 -12.98 10.55
CA HIS A 63 -3.73 -13.14 10.60
C HIS A 63 -4.08 -14.23 11.61
N ARG A 64 -4.65 -13.83 12.75
CA ARG A 64 -5.06 -14.74 13.81
C ARG A 64 -6.57 -14.70 13.98
N PRO A 65 -7.29 -15.81 13.71
CA PRO A 65 -8.72 -15.82 13.94
C PRO A 65 -9.01 -15.65 15.43
N PRO A 66 -10.12 -15.00 15.81
CA PRO A 66 -10.51 -14.85 17.21
C PRO A 66 -10.60 -16.22 17.92
N PRO A 67 -10.26 -16.31 19.23
CA PRO A 67 -10.38 -17.55 19.98
C PRO A 67 -11.78 -18.17 19.89
N GLY A 68 -11.82 -19.50 19.67
CA GLY A 68 -13.06 -20.24 19.45
C GLY A 68 -13.59 -20.21 18.02
N SER A 69 -12.83 -19.66 17.06
CA SER A 69 -13.14 -19.80 15.64
C SER A 69 -12.72 -21.17 15.11
N PHE A 70 -13.41 -21.68 14.09
CA PHE A 70 -13.09 -22.89 13.34
C PHE A 70 -12.86 -22.58 11.85
N GLY A 71 -12.13 -23.44 11.16
CA GLY A 71 -11.66 -23.22 9.79
C GLY A 71 -10.14 -23.44 9.66
N PRO A 72 -9.50 -22.95 8.59
CA PRO A 72 -10.10 -22.18 7.50
C PRO A 72 -10.93 -23.06 6.56
N CYS A 73 -12.01 -22.50 6.02
CA CYS A 73 -12.56 -22.91 4.74
C CYS A 73 -11.86 -22.12 3.63
N SER A 74 -11.08 -22.81 2.79
CA SER A 74 -10.32 -22.19 1.71
C SER A 74 -10.99 -22.42 0.37
N THR A 75 -11.25 -21.35 -0.38
CA THR A 75 -11.87 -21.40 -1.72
C THR A 75 -10.98 -20.67 -2.73
N LEU A 76 -10.51 -21.36 -3.76
CA LEU A 76 -9.82 -20.76 -4.88
C LEU A 76 -10.83 -19.94 -5.71
N LEU A 77 -10.62 -18.63 -5.78
CA LEU A 77 -11.51 -17.71 -6.51
C LEU A 77 -11.07 -17.54 -7.96
N LEU A 78 -9.75 -17.50 -8.21
CA LEU A 78 -9.17 -17.37 -9.55
C LEU A 78 -7.80 -18.04 -9.59
N SER A 79 -7.52 -18.74 -10.70
CA SER A 79 -6.17 -19.13 -11.10
C SER A 79 -5.94 -18.63 -12.52
N HIS A 80 -4.91 -17.81 -12.72
CA HIS A 80 -4.68 -17.13 -13.99
C HIS A 80 -3.20 -16.87 -14.26
N SER A 81 -2.84 -16.77 -15.54
CA SER A 81 -1.48 -16.42 -15.99
C SER A 81 -1.50 -15.08 -16.69
N PHE A 82 -0.85 -14.08 -16.11
CA PHE A 82 -0.78 -12.72 -16.62
C PHE A 82 0.48 -12.54 -17.47
N ALA A 83 0.33 -12.77 -18.78
CA ALA A 83 1.36 -12.51 -19.78
C ALA A 83 1.31 -11.04 -20.24
N TYR A 84 1.05 -10.73 -21.52
CA TYR A 84 0.80 -9.35 -21.94
C TYR A 84 -0.64 -8.93 -21.60
N THR A 85 -0.82 -8.26 -20.47
CA THR A 85 -2.12 -7.84 -19.94
C THR A 85 -2.26 -6.31 -19.77
N TYR A 86 -1.18 -5.57 -19.99
CA TYR A 86 -1.22 -4.11 -20.07
C TYR A 86 -2.18 -3.65 -21.17
N ALA A 87 -3.01 -2.66 -20.86
CA ALA A 87 -4.09 -2.17 -21.74
C ALA A 87 -5.08 -3.28 -22.22
N LYS A 88 -5.23 -4.37 -21.45
CA LYS A 88 -6.21 -5.45 -21.69
C LYS A 88 -7.26 -5.49 -20.58
N PRO A 89 -8.40 -6.16 -20.79
CA PRO A 89 -9.39 -6.33 -19.73
C PRO A 89 -8.86 -7.14 -18.54
N PRO A 90 -9.39 -6.90 -17.33
CA PRO A 90 -9.08 -7.72 -16.18
C PRO A 90 -9.56 -9.16 -16.37
N ALA A 91 -8.88 -10.10 -15.74
CA ALA A 91 -9.33 -11.48 -15.64
C ALA A 91 -10.54 -11.53 -14.71
N THR A 92 -11.63 -12.17 -15.15
CA THR A 92 -12.89 -12.22 -14.38
C THR A 92 -13.31 -13.66 -14.07
N ALA A 93 -13.90 -13.87 -12.90
CA ALA A 93 -14.56 -15.11 -12.53
C ALA A 93 -15.90 -14.81 -11.83
N PRO A 94 -16.93 -15.67 -12.01
CA PRO A 94 -18.15 -15.54 -11.22
C PRO A 94 -17.84 -15.85 -9.76
N TYR A 95 -18.43 -15.07 -8.86
CA TYR A 95 -18.38 -15.29 -7.42
C TYR A 95 -19.76 -15.69 -6.91
N SER A 96 -19.75 -16.68 -6.02
CA SER A 96 -20.86 -17.05 -5.15
C SER A 96 -20.29 -17.38 -3.77
N PRO A 97 -21.01 -17.07 -2.67
CA PRO A 97 -20.61 -17.46 -1.33
C PRO A 97 -20.18 -18.93 -1.24
N PRO A 98 -19.00 -19.25 -0.66
CA PRO A 98 -18.53 -20.62 -0.56
C PRO A 98 -19.53 -21.55 0.17
N PRO A 99 -19.67 -22.83 -0.22
CA PRO A 99 -20.63 -23.76 0.42
C PRO A 99 -20.46 -23.89 1.93
N CYS A 100 -19.22 -23.75 2.43
CA CYS A 100 -18.93 -23.75 3.86
C CYS A 100 -19.52 -22.56 4.62
N LEU A 101 -19.68 -21.40 3.97
CA LEU A 101 -20.36 -20.25 4.57
C LEU A 101 -21.85 -20.55 4.72
N ALA A 102 -22.48 -21.21 3.74
CA ALA A 102 -23.85 -21.71 3.87
C ALA A 102 -23.97 -22.72 5.03
N ALA A 103 -23.03 -23.65 5.14
CA ALA A 103 -22.98 -24.61 6.26
C ALA A 103 -22.77 -23.94 7.63
N ALA A 104 -22.10 -22.79 7.67
CA ALA A 104 -21.92 -21.97 8.87
C ALA A 104 -23.11 -21.03 9.19
N GLY A 105 -24.21 -21.13 8.42
CA GLY A 105 -25.45 -20.36 8.62
C GLY A 105 -25.71 -19.27 7.59
N GLY A 106 -24.83 -19.10 6.60
CA GLY A 106 -25.06 -18.26 5.41
C GLY A 106 -25.13 -16.76 5.66
N ARG A 107 -24.65 -16.26 6.80
CA ARG A 107 -24.73 -14.84 7.19
C ARG A 107 -23.35 -14.24 7.40
N ALA A 108 -23.21 -12.96 7.08
CA ALA A 108 -22.00 -12.18 7.34
C ALA A 108 -21.54 -12.28 8.81
N SER A 109 -22.49 -12.28 9.76
CA SER A 109 -22.22 -12.38 11.20
C SER A 109 -21.58 -13.70 11.64
N ALA A 110 -21.59 -14.74 10.80
CA ALA A 110 -20.93 -16.01 11.08
C ALA A 110 -19.41 -15.95 10.82
N ILE A 111 -18.96 -15.01 9.97
CA ILE A 111 -17.56 -14.83 9.60
C ILE A 111 -16.85 -14.13 10.77
N SER A 112 -15.87 -14.80 11.37
CA SER A 112 -15.05 -14.23 12.45
C SER A 112 -13.72 -13.67 11.95
N LEU A 113 -13.23 -14.18 10.83
CA LEU A 113 -12.08 -13.65 10.08
C LEU A 113 -12.22 -14.11 8.62
N ALA A 114 -11.99 -13.19 7.68
CA ALA A 114 -11.83 -13.49 6.27
C ALA A 114 -10.46 -12.99 5.79
N VAL A 115 -9.68 -13.87 5.16
CA VAL A 115 -8.35 -13.54 4.63
C VAL A 115 -8.34 -13.81 3.14
N LEU A 116 -8.05 -12.78 2.34
CA LEU A 116 -7.79 -12.89 0.91
C LEU A 116 -6.29 -13.12 0.71
N GLU A 117 -5.91 -14.26 0.15
CA GLU A 117 -4.54 -14.62 -0.18
C GLU A 117 -4.31 -14.53 -1.68
N TRP A 118 -3.24 -13.83 -2.08
CA TRP A 118 -2.70 -13.86 -3.43
C TRP A 118 -1.34 -14.53 -3.39
N ARG A 119 -1.20 -15.65 -4.12
CA ARG A 119 0.08 -16.31 -4.36
C ARG A 119 0.45 -16.17 -5.82
N ALA A 120 1.69 -15.79 -6.10
CA ALA A 120 2.16 -15.76 -7.48
C ALA A 120 3.62 -16.17 -7.63
N THR A 121 3.93 -16.64 -8.82
CA THR A 121 5.27 -16.97 -9.27
C THR A 121 5.58 -16.24 -10.57
N CYS A 122 6.83 -15.85 -10.78
CA CYS A 122 7.28 -15.26 -12.04
C CYS A 122 8.67 -15.76 -12.39
N ARG A 123 8.85 -16.22 -13.62
CA ARG A 123 10.14 -16.67 -14.17
C ARG A 123 10.47 -15.84 -15.40
N GLY A 124 11.72 -15.39 -15.51
CA GLY A 124 12.16 -14.48 -16.57
C GLY A 124 12.46 -13.09 -16.05
N VAL A 125 12.73 -12.17 -16.98
CA VAL A 125 13.07 -10.77 -16.67
C VAL A 125 11.78 -9.95 -16.57
N GLN A 126 11.61 -9.22 -15.48
CA GLN A 126 10.43 -8.38 -15.28
C GLN A 126 10.73 -7.26 -14.27
N TYR A 127 10.04 -6.13 -14.41
CA TYR A 127 9.96 -5.11 -13.35
C TYR A 127 8.74 -5.34 -12.47
N ASP A 128 8.68 -4.66 -11.33
CA ASP A 128 7.47 -4.66 -10.54
C ASP A 128 6.26 -4.06 -11.29
N ARG A 129 5.10 -4.66 -11.06
CA ARG A 129 3.83 -4.31 -11.70
C ARG A 129 2.77 -4.08 -10.66
N VAL A 130 1.89 -3.10 -10.88
CA VAL A 130 0.70 -2.90 -10.06
C VAL A 130 -0.35 -3.97 -10.32
N PHE A 131 -1.05 -4.39 -9.28
CA PHE A 131 -2.21 -5.28 -9.37
C PHE A 131 -3.35 -4.84 -8.43
N GLY A 132 -4.56 -5.29 -8.77
CA GLY A 132 -5.77 -5.07 -7.98
C GLY A 132 -6.72 -6.26 -8.03
N VAL A 133 -7.48 -6.47 -6.95
CA VAL A 133 -8.56 -7.46 -6.83
C VAL A 133 -9.84 -6.77 -6.40
N TRP A 134 -10.91 -6.94 -7.18
CA TRP A 134 -12.23 -6.42 -6.85
C TRP A 134 -13.27 -7.54 -6.78
N LEU A 135 -14.25 -7.37 -5.91
CA LEU A 135 -15.44 -8.22 -5.84
C LEU A 135 -16.69 -7.36 -6.01
N GLY A 136 -17.46 -7.59 -7.06
CA GLY A 136 -18.64 -6.77 -7.37
C GLY A 136 -18.33 -5.29 -7.57
N GLY A 137 -17.09 -4.97 -7.97
CA GLY A 137 -16.58 -3.60 -8.09
C GLY A 137 -15.90 -3.06 -6.84
N ALA A 138 -16.06 -3.67 -5.66
CA ALA A 138 -15.43 -3.19 -4.43
C ALA A 138 -13.98 -3.69 -4.36
N GLU A 139 -13.03 -2.79 -4.17
CA GLU A 139 -11.61 -3.17 -4.14
C GLU A 139 -11.26 -3.87 -2.82
N LEU A 140 -10.72 -5.07 -2.91
CA LEU A 140 -10.31 -5.85 -1.75
C LEU A 140 -8.82 -5.73 -1.49
N LEU A 141 -7.99 -5.69 -2.54
CA LEU A 141 -6.53 -5.70 -2.44
C LEU A 141 -5.89 -4.91 -3.58
N ARG A 142 -4.91 -4.07 -3.24
CA ARG A 142 -3.97 -3.39 -4.14
C ARG A 142 -2.55 -3.73 -3.74
N GLY A 143 -1.66 -3.91 -4.72
CA GLY A 143 -0.27 -4.22 -4.44
C GLY A 143 0.64 -3.96 -5.64
N CYS A 144 1.94 -4.15 -5.43
CA CYS A 144 2.93 -4.35 -6.48
C CYS A 144 3.48 -5.78 -6.42
N THR A 145 3.81 -6.36 -7.57
CA THR A 145 4.41 -7.69 -7.65
C THR A 145 5.84 -7.69 -7.13
N ALA A 146 6.36 -8.84 -6.71
CA ALA A 146 7.80 -9.01 -6.51
C ALA A 146 8.57 -8.83 -7.84
N GLU A 147 9.57 -7.95 -7.85
CA GLU A 147 10.51 -7.82 -8.98
C GLU A 147 11.51 -9.00 -9.02
N PRO A 148 11.51 -9.83 -10.07
CA PRO A 148 12.44 -10.94 -10.18
C PRO A 148 13.91 -10.49 -10.26
N PRO A 149 14.83 -11.10 -9.50
CA PRO A 149 16.25 -10.85 -9.70
C PRO A 149 16.68 -11.24 -11.11
N ILE A 150 17.52 -10.39 -11.72
CA ILE A 150 18.16 -10.66 -13.01
C ILE A 150 18.91 -12.00 -12.92
N GLN A 151 18.76 -12.86 -13.94
CA GLN A 151 19.41 -14.17 -14.04
C GLN A 151 19.14 -15.09 -12.83
N SER A 152 17.89 -15.16 -12.37
CA SER A 152 17.45 -16.08 -11.32
C SER A 152 16.52 -17.18 -11.87
N ALA A 153 16.28 -18.22 -11.06
CA ALA A 153 15.22 -19.20 -11.33
C ALA A 153 13.79 -18.62 -11.23
N GLY A 154 13.64 -17.33 -10.94
CA GLY A 154 12.39 -16.63 -10.76
C GLY A 154 12.11 -16.25 -9.30
N VAL A 155 10.88 -15.83 -9.05
CA VAL A 155 10.38 -15.45 -7.72
C VAL A 155 9.08 -16.15 -7.41
N ASP A 156 8.92 -16.43 -6.13
CA ASP A 156 7.67 -16.85 -5.52
C ASP A 156 7.31 -15.82 -4.45
N TRP A 157 6.07 -15.36 -4.40
CA TRP A 157 5.62 -14.43 -3.38
C TRP A 157 4.17 -14.69 -2.97
N THR A 158 3.84 -14.26 -1.76
CA THR A 158 2.49 -14.37 -1.21
C THR A 158 2.16 -13.13 -0.41
N VAL A 159 0.94 -12.64 -0.57
CA VAL A 159 0.37 -11.61 0.27
C VAL A 159 -1.00 -12.04 0.75
N SER A 160 -1.31 -11.71 2.00
CA SER A 160 -2.58 -12.02 2.62
C SER A 160 -3.14 -10.78 3.28
N LYS A 161 -4.40 -10.46 3.03
CA LYS A 161 -5.08 -9.29 3.60
C LYS A 161 -6.34 -9.70 4.36
N ASP A 162 -6.51 -9.12 5.54
CA ASP A 162 -7.76 -9.21 6.29
C ASP A 162 -8.87 -8.42 5.58
N VAL A 163 -9.86 -9.15 5.07
CA VAL A 163 -11.01 -8.62 4.34
C VAL A 163 -12.31 -8.81 5.13
N THR A 164 -12.22 -9.03 6.46
CA THR A 164 -13.39 -9.27 7.33
C THR A 164 -14.40 -8.13 7.32
N LYS A 165 -13.94 -6.88 7.12
CA LYS A 165 -14.83 -5.71 6.98
C LYS A 165 -15.82 -5.82 5.81
N TYR A 166 -15.51 -6.65 4.82
CA TYR A 166 -16.36 -6.93 3.66
C TYR A 166 -17.28 -8.14 3.86
N ALA A 167 -17.52 -8.59 5.11
CA ALA A 167 -18.29 -9.79 5.40
C ALA A 167 -19.71 -9.79 4.77
N SER A 168 -20.37 -8.63 4.70
CA SER A 168 -21.67 -8.48 4.01
C SER A 168 -21.57 -8.76 2.51
N LEU A 169 -20.56 -8.20 1.84
CA LEU A 169 -20.27 -8.46 0.43
C LEU A 169 -19.90 -9.93 0.17
N LEU A 170 -19.07 -10.53 1.02
CA LEU A 170 -18.67 -11.95 0.91
C LEU A 170 -19.85 -12.92 1.14
N ALA A 171 -20.85 -12.51 1.93
CA ALA A 171 -22.03 -13.30 2.21
C ALA A 171 -23.23 -12.96 1.31
N ALA A 172 -23.10 -12.01 0.38
CA ALA A 172 -24.17 -11.61 -0.50
C ALA A 172 -24.63 -12.79 -1.38
N CYS A 173 -25.93 -13.09 -1.36
CA CYS A 173 -26.50 -14.21 -2.12
C CYS A 173 -26.49 -13.97 -3.62
N ASP A 174 -26.51 -12.70 -4.04
CA ASP A 174 -26.49 -12.33 -5.44
C ASP A 174 -25.13 -12.66 -6.05
N SER A 175 -25.14 -13.33 -7.21
CA SER A 175 -23.89 -13.61 -7.90
C SER A 175 -23.24 -12.31 -8.34
N THR A 176 -21.97 -12.15 -7.98
CA THR A 176 -21.16 -10.99 -8.38
C THR A 176 -19.97 -11.45 -9.20
N THR A 177 -19.20 -10.50 -9.73
CA THR A 177 -17.99 -10.79 -10.50
C THR A 177 -16.77 -10.48 -9.67
N LEU A 178 -15.86 -11.45 -9.55
CA LEU A 178 -14.49 -11.20 -9.16
C LEU A 178 -13.74 -10.66 -10.39
N ALA A 179 -13.08 -9.52 -10.26
CA ALA A 179 -12.19 -8.96 -11.27
C ALA A 179 -10.77 -8.86 -10.72
N VAL A 180 -9.78 -9.27 -11.51
CA VAL A 180 -8.37 -9.22 -11.15
C VAL A 180 -7.58 -8.60 -12.29
N TYR A 181 -6.89 -7.50 -11.98
CA TYR A 181 -6.02 -6.82 -12.93
C TYR A 181 -4.57 -6.87 -12.45
N LEU A 182 -3.66 -7.13 -13.38
CA LEU A 182 -2.22 -6.99 -13.20
C LEU A 182 -1.69 -6.46 -14.52
N GLY A 183 -1.15 -5.23 -14.53
CA GLY A 183 -0.74 -4.52 -15.75
C GLY A 183 0.62 -4.99 -16.27
N ASN A 184 0.73 -6.24 -16.72
CA ASN A 184 2.01 -6.81 -17.14
C ASN A 184 2.31 -6.56 -18.62
N ILE A 185 3.59 -6.34 -18.90
CA ILE A 185 4.13 -6.20 -20.26
C ILE A 185 5.07 -7.38 -20.48
N VAL A 186 4.82 -8.14 -21.55
CA VAL A 186 5.67 -9.25 -21.98
C VAL A 186 6.09 -9.05 -23.43
N ASP A 187 7.40 -8.95 -23.67
CA ASP A 187 8.01 -8.74 -24.97
C ASP A 187 9.39 -9.44 -25.06
N GLN A 188 10.26 -9.00 -25.98
CA GLN A 188 11.60 -9.57 -26.16
C GLN A 188 12.56 -9.27 -24.98
N GLN A 189 12.34 -8.18 -24.25
CA GLN A 189 13.13 -7.77 -23.10
C GLN A 189 12.50 -8.28 -21.79
N TYR A 190 11.20 -8.08 -21.63
CA TYR A 190 10.44 -8.48 -20.45
C TYR A 190 9.77 -9.84 -20.72
N THR A 191 10.40 -10.92 -20.27
CA THR A 191 9.94 -12.29 -20.54
C THR A 191 9.10 -12.88 -19.41
N GLY A 192 8.99 -12.17 -18.28
CA GLY A 192 8.33 -12.65 -17.07
C GLY A 192 6.80 -12.71 -17.16
N VAL A 193 6.25 -13.92 -17.09
CA VAL A 193 4.82 -14.19 -16.95
C VAL A 193 4.50 -14.47 -15.48
N PHE A 194 3.49 -13.78 -14.93
CA PHE A 194 3.04 -14.03 -13.56
C PHE A 194 1.96 -15.12 -13.55
N HIS A 195 2.21 -16.22 -12.86
CA HIS A 195 1.22 -17.25 -12.60
C HIS A 195 0.66 -17.05 -11.19
N ALA A 196 -0.62 -16.71 -11.06
CA ALA A 196 -1.21 -16.29 -9.81
C ALA A 196 -2.47 -17.08 -9.43
N ASN A 197 -2.63 -17.31 -8.12
CA ASN A 197 -3.82 -17.87 -7.50
C ASN A 197 -4.35 -16.90 -6.44
N VAL A 198 -5.64 -16.59 -6.51
CA VAL A 198 -6.37 -15.80 -5.52
C VAL A 198 -7.27 -16.74 -4.72
N THR A 199 -7.04 -16.85 -3.42
CA THR A 199 -7.75 -17.79 -2.52
C THR A 199 -8.39 -17.01 -1.37
N LEU A 200 -9.63 -17.33 -1.04
CA LEU A 200 -10.33 -16.79 0.13
C LEU A 200 -10.34 -17.83 1.26
N HIS A 201 -9.83 -17.45 2.42
CA HIS A 201 -9.87 -18.25 3.64
C HIS A 201 -10.90 -17.66 4.62
N LEU A 202 -11.93 -18.43 4.93
CA LEU A 202 -12.98 -18.05 5.88
C LEU A 202 -12.82 -18.82 7.18
N TYR A 203 -12.85 -18.09 8.29
CA TYR A 203 -12.98 -18.62 9.63
C TYR A 203 -14.33 -18.22 10.20
N PHE A 204 -14.92 -19.13 10.95
CA PHE A 204 -16.28 -18.99 11.45
C PHE A 204 -16.32 -19.14 12.97
N ARG A 205 -17.36 -18.60 13.60
CA ARG A 205 -17.62 -18.79 15.03
C ARG A 205 -19.08 -19.19 15.28
N HIS A 206 -19.29 -20.23 16.09
CA HIS A 206 -20.63 -20.71 16.46
C HIS A 206 -20.73 -20.98 17.97
N PRO A 207 -21.73 -20.41 18.69
CA PRO A 207 -22.70 -19.42 18.19
C PRO A 207 -21.99 -18.11 17.76
N PRO A 208 -22.61 -17.31 16.86
CA PRO A 208 -22.09 -15.99 16.52
C PRO A 208 -21.87 -15.17 17.79
N PRO A 209 -20.87 -14.28 17.82
CA PRO A 209 -20.75 -13.34 18.92
C PRO A 209 -22.04 -12.52 19.04
N PRO A 210 -22.39 -12.02 20.25
CA PRO A 210 -23.47 -11.07 20.39
C PRO A 210 -23.27 -9.94 19.38
N PRO A 211 -24.35 -9.39 18.78
CA PRO A 211 -24.22 -8.34 17.79
C PRO A 211 -23.34 -7.23 18.39
N PRO A 212 -22.29 -6.79 17.67
CA PRO A 212 -21.49 -5.68 18.13
C PRO A 212 -22.40 -4.49 18.39
N GLN A 213 -21.95 -3.58 19.25
CA GLN A 213 -22.69 -2.34 19.42
C GLN A 213 -22.91 -1.67 18.05
N PRO A 214 -24.04 -0.96 17.88
CA PRO A 214 -24.40 -0.38 16.59
C PRO A 214 -23.23 0.38 15.97
N GLY A 215 -22.88 0.01 14.74
CA GLY A 215 -21.78 0.59 13.98
C GLY A 215 -20.40 -0.05 14.18
N LEU A 216 -20.12 -0.85 15.21
CA LEU A 216 -18.75 -1.33 15.49
C LEU A 216 -18.34 -2.65 14.80
N GLY A 217 -19.25 -3.31 14.08
CA GLY A 217 -18.97 -4.50 13.26
C GLY A 217 -18.69 -4.17 11.80
N PRO A 218 -18.50 -5.19 10.94
CA PRO A 218 -18.55 -5.03 9.48
C PRO A 218 -19.83 -4.29 9.05
N ALA A 219 -19.73 -3.54 7.95
CA ALA A 219 -20.87 -2.84 7.39
C ALA A 219 -21.95 -3.79 6.87
N ASP A 220 -23.20 -3.35 6.91
CA ASP A 220 -24.35 -4.11 6.42
C ASP A 220 -24.40 -4.13 4.88
N ALA A 221 -23.87 -3.08 4.25
CA ALA A 221 -23.67 -2.98 2.81
C ALA A 221 -22.32 -2.31 2.48
N VAL A 222 -21.74 -2.72 1.36
CA VAL A 222 -20.54 -2.10 0.79
C VAL A 222 -20.86 -1.67 -0.63
N VAL A 223 -20.81 -0.37 -0.89
CA VAL A 223 -21.10 0.21 -2.20
C VAL A 223 -19.78 0.59 -2.87
N PRO A 224 -19.44 -0.01 -4.03
CA PRO A 224 -18.19 0.31 -4.72
C PRO A 224 -18.27 1.67 -5.39
N LEU A 225 -17.19 2.44 -5.28
CA LEU A 225 -16.96 3.67 -6.03
C LEU A 225 -15.75 3.47 -6.93
N SER A 226 -15.95 2.66 -7.96
CA SER A 226 -14.96 2.26 -8.95
C SER A 226 -15.59 2.26 -10.35
N ARG A 227 -14.76 2.14 -11.39
CA ARG A 227 -15.20 2.01 -12.77
C ARG A 227 -15.88 0.64 -12.99
N SER A 228 -16.85 0.62 -13.89
CA SER A 228 -17.58 -0.59 -14.24
C SER A 228 -16.97 -1.30 -15.44
N LEU A 229 -17.02 -2.64 -15.45
CA LEU A 229 -16.64 -3.47 -16.60
C LEU A 229 -17.60 -3.28 -17.80
N PRO A 230 -17.15 -3.53 -19.05
CA PRO A 230 -15.80 -3.92 -19.45
C PRO A 230 -14.84 -2.73 -19.53
N LEU A 231 -13.57 -2.96 -19.21
CA LEU A 231 -12.48 -1.98 -19.25
C LEU A 231 -11.26 -2.62 -19.90
N ASN A 232 -10.29 -1.81 -20.34
CA ASN A 232 -8.96 -2.26 -20.77
C ASN A 232 -7.90 -1.88 -19.72
N ASP A 233 -8.28 -1.91 -18.45
CA ASP A 233 -7.53 -1.42 -17.30
C ASP A 233 -8.13 -2.01 -16.01
N GLY A 234 -7.52 -1.73 -14.85
CA GLY A 234 -8.14 -1.95 -13.54
C GLY A 234 -9.40 -1.10 -13.34
N LEU A 235 -10.15 -1.39 -12.28
CA LEU A 235 -11.42 -0.69 -11.99
C LEU A 235 -11.19 0.67 -11.30
N TRP A 236 -9.96 1.05 -11.00
CA TRP A 236 -9.62 2.36 -10.46
C TRP A 236 -9.79 3.49 -11.48
N PHE A 237 -10.06 4.70 -11.00
CA PHE A 237 -9.95 5.92 -11.78
C PHE A 237 -8.49 6.34 -11.93
N LYS A 238 -8.14 6.96 -13.05
CA LYS A 238 -6.81 7.56 -13.29
C LYS A 238 -6.91 9.08 -13.15
N ILE A 239 -6.00 9.67 -12.39
CA ILE A 239 -5.79 11.12 -12.26
C ILE A 239 -4.38 11.41 -12.77
N GLU A 240 -4.23 12.21 -13.82
CA GLU A 240 -2.95 12.45 -14.47
C GLU A 240 -2.27 13.74 -14.00
N ASN A 241 -3.03 14.67 -13.45
CA ASN A 241 -2.54 15.96 -12.97
C ASN A 241 -3.49 16.56 -11.93
N ASP A 242 -3.15 17.73 -11.40
CA ASP A 242 -3.90 18.44 -10.35
C ASP A 242 -5.21 19.10 -10.82
N PHE A 243 -5.48 19.14 -12.13
CA PHE A 243 -6.76 19.58 -12.70
C PHE A 243 -7.75 18.44 -12.94
N ASP A 244 -7.28 17.19 -12.95
CA ASP A 244 -8.12 16.03 -13.20
C ASP A 244 -9.00 15.70 -12.00
N VAL A 245 -10.27 15.40 -12.27
CA VAL A 245 -11.26 15.01 -11.26
C VAL A 245 -11.81 13.64 -11.61
N ALA A 246 -11.61 12.68 -10.72
CA ALA A 246 -12.26 11.38 -10.81
C ALA A 246 -13.58 11.41 -10.04
N THR A 247 -14.68 11.04 -10.68
CA THR A 247 -16.03 11.11 -10.08
C THR A 247 -16.74 9.77 -10.09
N ALA A 248 -17.46 9.47 -9.02
CA ALA A 248 -18.43 8.37 -8.93
C ALA A 248 -19.75 8.89 -8.36
N SER A 249 -20.88 8.31 -8.78
CA SER A 249 -22.19 8.66 -8.21
C SER A 249 -22.66 7.57 -7.25
N VAL A 250 -23.27 7.98 -6.14
CA VAL A 250 -23.80 7.07 -5.13
C VAL A 250 -25.17 7.52 -4.63
N THR A 251 -26.03 6.55 -4.33
CA THR A 251 -27.29 6.79 -3.60
C THR A 251 -27.19 6.02 -2.29
N VAL A 252 -27.42 6.71 -1.17
CA VAL A 252 -27.34 6.12 0.16
C VAL A 252 -28.73 5.68 0.59
N PRO A 253 -28.93 4.41 1.05
CA PRO A 253 -30.22 3.97 1.55
C PRO A 253 -30.69 4.84 2.72
N ALA A 254 -31.96 5.27 2.68
CA ALA A 254 -32.53 6.22 3.64
C ALA A 254 -32.48 5.72 5.10
N ASN A 255 -32.36 4.41 5.35
CA ASN A 255 -32.22 3.83 6.69
C ASN A 255 -30.77 3.72 7.17
N THR A 256 -29.80 4.30 6.46
CA THR A 256 -28.39 4.31 6.88
C THR A 256 -28.21 5.17 8.13
N TYR A 257 -27.46 4.67 9.12
CA TYR A 257 -27.16 5.39 10.36
C TYR A 257 -25.67 5.60 10.63
N ARG A 258 -24.80 4.92 9.88
CA ARG A 258 -23.34 5.16 9.84
C ARG A 258 -22.85 4.98 8.41
N ALA A 259 -21.90 5.82 7.99
CA ALA A 259 -21.24 5.69 6.70
C ALA A 259 -19.73 5.94 6.85
N VAL A 260 -18.89 5.06 6.31
CA VAL A 260 -17.43 5.22 6.27
C VAL A 260 -16.95 4.99 4.86
N LEU A 261 -16.14 5.91 4.34
CA LEU A 261 -15.52 5.78 3.03
C LEU A 261 -14.09 5.27 3.17
N GLU A 262 -13.81 4.10 2.58
CA GLU A 262 -12.46 3.55 2.49
C GLU A 262 -11.87 3.89 1.12
N VAL A 263 -10.79 4.69 1.10
CA VAL A 263 -10.11 5.13 -0.11
C VAL A 263 -8.88 4.27 -0.38
N TYR A 264 -8.75 3.80 -1.61
CA TYR A 264 -7.58 3.12 -2.14
C TYR A 264 -6.84 4.05 -3.09
N LEU A 265 -5.51 4.08 -2.98
CA LEU A 265 -4.68 4.90 -3.86
C LEU A 265 -3.37 4.20 -4.21
N SER A 266 -2.79 4.56 -5.35
CA SER A 266 -1.40 4.28 -5.72
C SER A 266 -0.90 5.33 -6.72
N TYR A 267 0.40 5.54 -6.78
CA TYR A 267 1.06 6.58 -7.57
C TYR A 267 2.17 5.94 -8.40
N HIS A 268 2.31 6.34 -9.66
CA HIS A 268 3.16 5.66 -10.64
C HIS A 268 3.89 6.69 -11.51
N SER A 269 4.83 6.21 -12.32
CA SER A 269 5.59 7.04 -13.26
C SER A 269 6.31 8.21 -12.55
N ASP A 270 6.13 9.46 -12.99
CA ASP A 270 6.81 10.62 -12.40
C ASP A 270 6.50 10.84 -10.91
N ASP A 271 5.36 10.35 -10.42
CA ASP A 271 4.99 10.42 -9.00
C ASP A 271 5.36 9.16 -8.21
N GLU A 272 6.03 8.16 -8.80
CA GLU A 272 6.52 6.99 -8.03
C GLU A 272 7.46 7.40 -6.87
N PHE A 273 8.20 8.50 -7.07
CA PHE A 273 9.15 9.07 -6.12
C PHE A 273 8.80 10.51 -5.74
N TRP A 274 7.49 10.85 -5.66
CA TRP A 274 7.00 12.21 -5.46
C TRP A 274 7.68 12.98 -4.30
N TYR A 275 8.10 12.28 -3.25
CA TYR A 275 8.79 12.84 -2.07
C TYR A 275 10.19 13.41 -2.36
N GLU A 276 10.75 13.15 -3.55
CA GLU A 276 12.04 13.70 -4.02
C GLU A 276 11.87 14.96 -4.89
N ASN A 277 10.64 15.35 -5.23
CA ASN A 277 10.37 16.45 -6.15
C ASN A 277 10.62 17.81 -5.49
N SER A 278 11.77 18.43 -5.78
CA SER A 278 12.18 19.73 -5.20
C SER A 278 11.80 20.96 -6.05
N ALA A 279 11.38 20.76 -7.30
CA ALA A 279 10.96 21.81 -8.23
C ALA A 279 9.60 21.48 -8.84
N GLY A 280 8.91 22.49 -9.39
CA GLY A 280 7.57 22.31 -9.98
C GLY A 280 6.50 22.08 -8.92
N THR A 281 5.91 20.88 -8.91
CA THR A 281 4.78 20.49 -8.03
C THR A 281 5.19 20.22 -6.58
N GLY A 282 6.49 20.15 -6.29
CA GLY A 282 7.04 19.96 -4.93
C GLY A 282 6.80 18.55 -4.36
N PRO A 283 7.26 18.27 -3.13
CA PRO A 283 7.26 16.92 -2.58
C PRO A 283 6.00 16.58 -1.81
N PHE A 284 4.92 17.34 -1.98
CA PHE A 284 3.69 17.16 -1.21
C PHE A 284 2.54 16.70 -2.11
N ARG A 285 1.78 15.72 -1.65
CA ARG A 285 0.59 15.18 -2.33
C ARG A 285 -0.55 15.04 -1.32
N GLU A 286 -1.72 15.51 -1.71
CA GLU A 286 -2.96 15.36 -0.92
C GLU A 286 -4.07 14.86 -1.83
N VAL A 287 -4.60 13.67 -1.53
CA VAL A 287 -5.83 13.18 -2.17
C VAL A 287 -7.03 13.78 -1.42
N ARG A 288 -7.82 14.59 -2.12
CA ARG A 288 -9.01 15.24 -1.58
C ARG A 288 -10.25 14.47 -1.97
N VAL A 289 -11.13 14.22 -1.00
CA VAL A 289 -12.44 13.60 -1.22
C VAL A 289 -13.54 14.62 -1.00
N GLN A 290 -14.36 14.83 -2.02
CA GLN A 290 -15.48 15.78 -1.98
C GLN A 290 -16.81 15.05 -2.21
N ILE A 291 -17.87 15.52 -1.55
CA ILE A 291 -19.26 15.06 -1.77
C ILE A 291 -20.12 16.27 -2.13
N ASP A 292 -20.65 16.28 -3.36
CA ASP A 292 -21.33 17.40 -4.00
C ASP A 292 -20.62 18.75 -3.73
N GLY A 293 -19.29 18.77 -3.97
CA GLY A 293 -18.43 19.94 -3.80
C GLY A 293 -17.86 20.19 -2.39
N ASP A 294 -18.41 19.58 -1.33
CA ASP A 294 -17.93 19.78 0.04
C ASP A 294 -16.76 18.83 0.35
N LEU A 295 -15.64 19.34 0.90
CA LEU A 295 -14.50 18.53 1.31
C LEU A 295 -14.85 17.71 2.56
N VAL A 296 -15.04 16.40 2.42
CA VAL A 296 -15.43 15.52 3.54
C VAL A 296 -14.25 14.87 4.26
N GLY A 297 -13.08 14.85 3.61
CA GLY A 297 -11.83 14.36 4.18
C GLY A 297 -10.69 14.39 3.17
N VAL A 298 -9.48 14.12 3.66
CA VAL A 298 -8.28 14.04 2.83
C VAL A 298 -7.47 12.79 3.17
N VAL A 299 -6.56 12.42 2.28
CA VAL A 299 -5.59 11.36 2.51
C VAL A 299 -4.20 11.85 2.14
N TRP A 300 -3.27 11.77 3.09
CA TRP A 300 -1.84 11.97 2.85
C TRP A 300 -1.17 10.59 2.89
N PRO A 301 -0.67 10.10 1.74
CA PRO A 301 -0.31 8.70 1.62
C PRO A 301 0.94 8.35 2.43
N PHE A 302 0.95 7.16 3.02
CA PHE A 302 2.20 6.52 3.45
C PHE A 302 3.11 6.34 2.20
N PRO A 303 4.38 6.78 2.25
CA PRO A 303 5.29 6.68 1.11
C PRO A 303 5.79 5.24 0.94
N VAL A 304 4.94 4.38 0.40
CA VAL A 304 5.29 3.03 -0.06
C VAL A 304 6.43 3.13 -1.07
N VAL A 305 7.47 2.33 -0.86
CA VAL A 305 8.52 2.10 -1.85
C VAL A 305 8.24 0.74 -2.50
N TYR A 306 7.96 0.75 -3.80
CA TYR A 306 7.70 -0.47 -4.57
C TYR A 306 8.96 -1.34 -4.69
N THR A 307 8.81 -2.60 -5.11
CA THR A 307 9.93 -3.55 -5.06
C THR A 307 11.06 -3.25 -6.04
N GLY A 308 10.81 -2.40 -7.05
CA GLY A 308 11.82 -1.83 -7.94
C GLY A 308 12.38 -0.48 -7.49
N GLY A 309 11.74 0.18 -6.51
CA GLY A 309 11.96 1.60 -6.21
C GLY A 309 13.27 1.91 -5.46
N ILE A 310 13.84 3.10 -5.71
CA ILE A 310 15.10 3.64 -5.15
C ILE A 310 16.33 2.79 -5.53
N ASN A 311 16.39 1.55 -5.04
CA ASN A 311 17.37 0.54 -5.39
C ASN A 311 16.74 -0.85 -5.18
N PRO A 312 16.44 -1.62 -6.26
CA PRO A 312 15.71 -2.89 -6.17
C PRO A 312 16.41 -3.93 -5.29
N LEU A 313 17.73 -3.80 -5.09
CA LEU A 313 18.53 -4.76 -4.33
C LEU A 313 18.30 -4.65 -2.82
N LEU A 314 17.70 -3.56 -2.34
CA LEU A 314 17.29 -3.40 -0.94
C LEU A 314 16.08 -4.26 -0.58
N TRP A 315 15.24 -4.59 -1.57
CA TRP A 315 13.92 -5.19 -1.38
C TRP A 315 13.90 -6.70 -1.62
N ARG A 316 15.07 -7.35 -1.56
CA ARG A 316 15.26 -8.78 -1.86
C ARG A 316 15.87 -9.50 -0.66
N PRO A 317 15.20 -10.53 -0.09
CA PRO A 317 13.83 -11.00 -0.36
C PRO A 317 12.74 -10.25 0.44
N ILE A 318 13.11 -9.29 1.29
CA ILE A 318 12.17 -8.59 2.18
C ILE A 318 11.71 -7.31 1.49
N THR A 319 10.44 -7.19 1.16
CA THR A 319 9.93 -6.03 0.43
C THR A 319 9.59 -4.86 1.35
N GLY A 320 9.45 -3.68 0.75
CA GLY A 320 9.07 -2.44 1.44
C GLY A 320 7.74 -2.57 2.18
N ILE A 321 7.56 -1.84 3.28
CA ILE A 321 6.30 -1.80 4.04
C ILE A 321 5.15 -1.43 3.09
N GLY A 322 4.08 -2.24 3.05
CA GLY A 322 2.89 -1.97 2.25
C GLY A 322 3.09 -2.05 0.73
N SER A 323 4.18 -2.66 0.25
CA SER A 323 4.45 -2.85 -1.17
C SER A 323 3.58 -3.95 -1.78
N PHE A 324 3.36 -5.05 -1.06
CA PHE A 324 2.48 -6.15 -1.51
C PHE A 324 1.01 -5.91 -1.15
N ASN A 325 0.75 -5.18 -0.07
CA ASN A 325 -0.59 -4.79 0.37
C ASN A 325 -0.62 -3.29 0.65
N LEU A 326 -0.93 -2.50 -0.37
CA LEU A 326 -0.96 -1.05 -0.27
C LEU A 326 -2.01 -0.61 0.78
N PRO A 327 -1.72 0.42 1.59
CA PRO A 327 -2.68 0.94 2.55
C PRO A 327 -3.96 1.46 1.91
N SER A 328 -5.04 1.39 2.69
CA SER A 328 -6.34 2.04 2.41
C SER A 328 -6.67 2.95 3.59
N TYR A 329 -7.49 3.98 3.37
CA TYR A 329 -7.68 5.07 4.32
C TYR A 329 -9.17 5.32 4.56
N ASP A 330 -9.57 5.31 5.84
CA ASP A 330 -10.97 5.46 6.23
C ASP A 330 -11.31 6.94 6.52
N ILE A 331 -12.44 7.41 5.98
CA ILE A 331 -13.02 8.73 6.26
C ILE A 331 -14.44 8.52 6.82
N GLU A 332 -14.69 8.98 8.04
CA GLU A 332 -16.01 8.87 8.68
C GLU A 332 -16.99 9.91 8.11
N LEU A 333 -18.06 9.44 7.48
CA LEU A 333 -19.06 10.28 6.81
C LEU A 333 -20.35 10.44 7.60
N THR A 334 -20.48 9.83 8.78
CA THR A 334 -21.75 9.83 9.53
C THR A 334 -22.29 11.23 9.84
N ALA A 335 -21.42 12.22 10.06
CA ALA A 335 -21.85 13.61 10.26
C ALA A 335 -22.54 14.23 9.03
N PHE A 336 -22.24 13.72 7.83
CA PHE A 336 -22.77 14.18 6.54
C PHE A 336 -24.07 13.46 6.12
N LEU A 337 -24.58 12.50 6.90
CA LEU A 337 -25.80 11.78 6.56
C LEU A 337 -27.02 12.70 6.39
N GLY A 338 -27.06 13.86 7.03
CA GLY A 338 -28.12 14.86 6.80
C GLY A 338 -28.20 15.35 5.34
N LYS A 339 -27.09 15.29 4.59
CA LYS A 339 -27.02 15.62 3.16
C LYS A 339 -27.29 14.39 2.29
N LEU A 340 -26.85 13.21 2.74
CA LEU A 340 -26.85 11.98 1.93
C LEU A 340 -28.16 11.16 1.95
N LEU A 341 -29.05 11.42 2.90
CA LEU A 341 -30.28 10.63 3.12
C LEU A 341 -31.52 11.21 2.43
N ASP A 342 -31.34 11.98 1.34
CA ASP A 342 -32.44 12.57 0.57
C ASP A 342 -33.02 11.62 -0.50
N GLY A 343 -32.34 10.50 -0.76
CA GLY A 343 -32.73 9.51 -1.77
C GLY A 343 -32.25 9.81 -3.18
N GLU A 344 -31.51 10.91 -3.37
CA GLU A 344 -30.96 11.33 -4.65
C GLU A 344 -29.58 10.70 -4.91
N LYS A 345 -29.00 11.02 -6.08
CA LYS A 345 -27.63 10.67 -6.40
C LYS A 345 -26.70 11.78 -5.95
N HIS A 346 -25.68 11.42 -5.19
CA HIS A 346 -24.58 12.31 -4.79
C HIS A 346 -23.33 12.00 -5.60
N GLU A 347 -22.60 13.04 -5.95
CA GLU A 347 -21.29 12.95 -6.58
C GLU A 347 -20.20 12.84 -5.52
N VAL A 348 -19.40 11.78 -5.59
CA VAL A 348 -18.14 11.65 -4.87
C VAL A 348 -17.00 11.94 -5.83
N ALA A 349 -16.21 12.97 -5.52
CA ALA A 349 -15.12 13.43 -6.37
C ALA A 349 -13.75 13.27 -5.67
N PHE A 350 -12.77 12.73 -6.40
CA PHE A 350 -11.39 12.58 -5.99
C PHE A 350 -10.51 13.51 -6.83
N THR A 351 -9.62 14.25 -6.17
CA THR A 351 -8.57 15.06 -6.81
C THR A 351 -7.27 14.86 -6.07
N VAL A 352 -6.13 15.06 -6.73
CA VAL A 352 -4.82 14.95 -6.08
C VAL A 352 -4.05 16.25 -6.24
N THR A 353 -3.82 16.93 -5.13
CA THR A 353 -3.02 18.17 -5.11
C THR A 353 -1.61 17.87 -5.59
N ASN A 354 -1.11 18.67 -6.52
CA ASN A 354 0.24 18.58 -7.09
C ASN A 354 0.53 17.27 -7.85
N ALA A 355 -0.49 16.50 -8.26
CA ALA A 355 -0.28 15.24 -8.97
C ALA A 355 0.49 15.41 -10.29
N MET A 356 1.29 14.40 -10.60
CA MET A 356 1.99 14.25 -11.86
C MET A 356 1.79 12.84 -12.43
N ASP A 357 1.48 12.79 -13.72
CA ASP A 357 1.42 11.62 -14.60
C ASP A 357 0.31 10.60 -14.29
N THR A 358 0.41 9.86 -13.17
CA THR A 358 -0.48 8.72 -12.95
C THR A 358 -0.74 8.42 -11.46
N TRP A 359 -1.95 8.74 -11.02
CA TRP A 359 -2.54 8.27 -9.77
C TRP A 359 -3.73 7.37 -10.03
N PHE A 360 -3.80 6.24 -9.36
CA PHE A 360 -4.98 5.39 -9.34
C PHE A 360 -5.74 5.57 -8.06
N VAL A 361 -7.04 5.89 -8.14
CA VAL A 361 -7.91 6.11 -6.98
C VAL A 361 -9.25 5.42 -7.20
N ASP A 362 -9.76 4.77 -6.16
CA ASP A 362 -11.15 4.32 -6.03
C ASP A 362 -11.50 4.18 -4.54
N ALA A 363 -12.74 3.81 -4.24
CA ALA A 363 -13.16 3.68 -2.85
C ALA A 363 -14.28 2.65 -2.65
N ASN A 364 -14.48 2.27 -1.39
CA ASN A 364 -15.59 1.46 -0.93
C ASN A 364 -16.37 2.25 0.13
N LEU A 365 -17.66 2.48 -0.11
CA LEU A 365 -18.55 3.10 0.87
C LEU A 365 -19.20 2.03 1.74
N HIS A 366 -18.78 1.97 3.00
CA HIS A 366 -19.28 1.08 4.03
C HIS A 366 -20.49 1.70 4.73
N LEU A 367 -21.63 1.00 4.72
CA LEU A 367 -22.91 1.51 5.22
C LEU A 367 -23.48 0.59 6.30
N TRP A 368 -23.88 1.17 7.42
CA TRP A 368 -24.64 0.46 8.47
C TRP A 368 -26.09 0.92 8.45
N LEU A 369 -27.00 -0.05 8.43
CA LEU A 369 -28.41 0.15 8.14
C LEU A 369 -29.28 -0.15 9.36
N ASP A 370 -30.29 0.68 9.62
CA ASP A 370 -31.23 0.41 10.72
C ASP A 370 -32.03 -0.87 10.39
N PRO A 371 -32.05 -1.86 11.30
CA PRO A 371 -32.67 -3.17 11.03
C PRO A 371 -34.19 -3.11 10.90
N ARG A 372 -34.85 -2.03 11.35
CA ARG A 372 -36.29 -1.82 11.13
C ARG A 372 -36.61 -1.28 9.73
N GLY A 373 -35.60 -0.95 8.93
CA GLY A 373 -35.74 -0.53 7.53
C GLY A 373 -36.42 0.82 7.31
N THR A 374 -36.78 1.52 8.38
CA THR A 374 -37.42 2.84 8.30
C THR A 374 -36.36 3.91 8.08
N ALA A 375 -36.69 4.94 7.29
CA ALA A 375 -35.81 6.07 7.03
C ALA A 375 -35.29 6.69 8.34
N ALA A 376 -33.99 6.91 8.40
CA ALA A 376 -33.34 7.68 9.44
C ALA A 376 -33.50 9.18 9.14
N ALA A 377 -33.56 9.99 10.20
CA ALA A 377 -33.46 11.44 10.08
C ALA A 377 -32.06 11.87 10.51
N ALA A 378 -31.45 12.80 9.78
CA ALA A 378 -30.13 13.30 10.13
C ALA A 378 -30.01 14.79 9.81
N GLY A 379 -29.03 15.46 10.42
CA GLY A 379 -28.75 16.86 10.17
C GLY A 379 -27.35 17.26 10.60
N MET A 380 -26.73 18.16 9.83
CA MET A 380 -25.43 18.75 10.17
C MET A 380 -25.59 19.76 11.30
N VAL A 381 -24.63 19.78 12.23
CA VAL A 381 -24.53 20.73 13.34
C VAL A 381 -23.42 21.74 13.09
N SER A 382 -22.24 21.26 12.68
CA SER A 382 -21.09 22.11 12.39
C SER A 382 -20.19 21.43 11.36
N TYR A 383 -19.54 22.24 10.52
CA TYR A 383 -18.59 21.80 9.52
C TYR A 383 -17.48 22.84 9.42
N ASP A 384 -16.23 22.40 9.49
CA ASP A 384 -15.03 23.21 9.36
C ASP A 384 -14.00 22.46 8.51
N ALA A 385 -13.59 23.06 7.41
CA ALA A 385 -12.61 22.50 6.48
C ALA A 385 -11.79 23.63 5.86
N PRO A 386 -10.91 24.29 6.65
CA PRO A 386 -10.09 25.38 6.14
C PRO A 386 -9.23 24.94 4.94
N PRO A 387 -8.82 25.89 4.09
CA PRO A 387 -7.85 25.63 3.03
C PRO A 387 -6.59 24.94 3.57
N LEU A 388 -5.93 24.18 2.70
CA LEU A 388 -4.63 23.58 2.99
C LEU A 388 -3.62 24.69 3.32
N ASP A 389 -2.95 24.59 4.47
CA ASP A 389 -1.89 25.50 4.86
C ASP A 389 -0.54 24.88 4.47
N THR A 390 0.17 25.50 3.52
CA THR A 390 1.46 25.01 3.02
C THR A 390 2.50 26.11 3.04
N ALA A 391 3.73 25.75 3.41
CA ALA A 391 4.87 26.63 3.33
C ALA A 391 6.07 25.91 2.72
N THR A 392 6.79 26.61 1.85
CA THR A 392 8.02 26.12 1.21
C THR A 392 9.14 27.12 1.43
N ALA A 393 10.31 26.65 1.80
CA ALA A 393 11.52 27.45 1.95
C ALA A 393 12.67 26.82 1.19
N THR A 394 13.51 27.64 0.58
CA THR A 394 14.72 27.19 -0.12
C THR A 394 15.92 27.92 0.44
N LEU A 395 16.96 27.18 0.81
CA LEU A 395 18.25 27.70 1.22
C LEU A 395 19.31 27.24 0.20
N PRO A 396 19.74 28.12 -0.71
CA PRO A 396 20.84 27.81 -1.63
C PRO A 396 22.15 27.61 -0.84
N GLU A 397 22.82 26.48 -1.07
CA GLU A 397 24.15 26.16 -0.52
C GLU A 397 25.25 26.20 -1.62
N GLY A 398 24.90 26.63 -2.83
CA GLY A 398 25.78 26.74 -4.00
C GLY A 398 24.96 26.83 -5.30
N PRO A 399 25.62 26.79 -6.47
CA PRO A 399 24.93 26.80 -7.77
C PRO A 399 24.01 25.58 -7.96
N ASP A 400 24.48 24.39 -7.54
CA ASP A 400 23.78 23.10 -7.70
C ASP A 400 23.38 22.46 -6.35
N ASN A 401 23.66 23.15 -5.24
CA ASN A 401 23.46 22.65 -3.89
C ASN A 401 22.43 23.49 -3.16
N GLY A 402 21.58 22.85 -2.37
CA GLY A 402 20.60 23.57 -1.59
C GLY A 402 19.72 22.68 -0.75
N LEU A 403 19.05 23.32 0.19
CA LEU A 403 18.01 22.74 1.03
C LEU A 403 16.66 23.22 0.54
N TYR A 404 15.74 22.31 0.32
CA TYR A 404 14.34 22.58 0.06
C TYR A 404 13.52 22.02 1.21
N TYR A 405 12.72 22.86 1.85
CA TYR A 405 11.94 22.53 3.02
C TYR A 405 10.47 22.78 2.72
N THR A 406 9.61 21.81 3.00
CA THR A 406 8.16 21.91 2.80
C THR A 406 7.44 21.49 4.06
N THR A 407 6.48 22.31 4.49
CA THR A 407 5.51 21.94 5.52
C THR A 407 4.09 22.04 4.99
N ALA A 408 3.22 21.19 5.51
CA ALA A 408 1.78 21.29 5.26
C ALA A 408 0.98 20.97 6.51
N PHE A 409 -0.17 21.61 6.66
CA PHE A 409 -1.15 21.34 7.71
C PHE A 409 -2.58 21.32 7.15
N ARG A 410 -3.37 20.34 7.59
CA ARG A 410 -4.79 20.23 7.25
C ARG A 410 -5.63 19.95 8.48
N HIS A 411 -6.80 20.58 8.54
CA HIS A 411 -7.86 20.30 9.51
C HIS A 411 -9.18 20.09 8.77
N VAL A 412 -9.91 19.05 9.11
CA VAL A 412 -11.30 18.82 8.69
C VAL A 412 -12.07 18.33 9.90
N SER A 413 -13.20 18.96 10.21
CA SER A 413 -14.10 18.53 11.27
C SER A 413 -15.55 18.69 10.87
N ALA A 414 -16.37 17.71 11.22
CA ALA A 414 -17.80 17.74 11.00
C ALA A 414 -18.52 17.13 12.20
N SER A 415 -19.65 17.71 12.59
CA SER A 415 -20.53 17.17 13.61
C SER A 415 -21.95 17.17 13.09
N GLY A 416 -22.64 16.05 13.22
CA GLY A 416 -24.04 15.89 12.82
C GLY A 416 -24.81 15.03 13.82
N TRP A 417 -26.12 15.06 13.76
CA TRP A 417 -26.98 14.16 14.51
C TRP A 417 -27.69 13.18 13.57
N VAL A 418 -27.96 11.98 14.07
CA VAL A 418 -28.71 10.93 13.39
C VAL A 418 -29.76 10.41 14.36
N GLN A 419 -30.96 10.15 13.87
CA GLN A 419 -32.07 9.61 14.63
C GLN A 419 -32.67 8.43 13.89
N THR A 420 -32.68 7.28 14.56
CA THR A 420 -33.23 6.04 14.00
C THR A 420 -34.25 5.41 14.95
N PRO A 421 -35.19 4.59 14.44
CA PRO A 421 -36.14 3.90 15.31
C PRO A 421 -35.52 2.84 16.21
N SER A 422 -34.40 2.23 15.81
CA SER A 422 -33.74 1.18 16.61
C SER A 422 -32.77 1.74 17.65
N TYR A 423 -32.13 2.88 17.38
CA TYR A 423 -31.02 3.41 18.20
C TYR A 423 -31.30 4.78 18.82
N GLY A 424 -32.44 5.41 18.48
CA GLY A 424 -32.80 6.73 18.94
C GLY A 424 -31.91 7.82 18.31
N LYS A 425 -31.86 8.99 18.95
CA LYS A 425 -31.06 10.13 18.50
C LYS A 425 -29.67 10.12 19.13
N PHE A 426 -28.65 10.27 18.30
CA PHE A 426 -27.25 10.41 18.68
C PHE A 426 -26.54 11.45 17.82
N THR A 427 -25.41 11.94 18.29
CA THR A 427 -24.52 12.87 17.59
C THR A 427 -23.25 12.13 17.21
N ALA A 428 -22.77 12.34 15.98
CA ALA A 428 -21.50 11.85 15.49
C ALA A 428 -20.61 13.03 15.10
N THR A 429 -19.37 13.00 15.56
CA THR A 429 -18.33 13.99 15.26
C THR A 429 -17.15 13.28 14.62
N TRP A 430 -16.71 13.79 13.48
CA TRP A 430 -15.49 13.39 12.78
C TRP A 430 -14.49 14.54 12.85
N THR A 431 -13.24 14.21 13.16
CA THR A 431 -12.12 15.17 13.16
C THR A 431 -10.92 14.52 12.52
N GLN A 432 -10.27 15.24 11.61
CA GLN A 432 -9.03 14.87 10.94
C GLN A 432 -8.03 16.03 11.06
N ARG A 433 -6.80 15.73 11.48
CA ARG A 433 -5.70 16.70 11.57
C ARG A 433 -4.45 16.06 11.00
N LEU A 434 -3.78 16.71 10.06
CA LEU A 434 -2.55 16.20 9.47
C LEU A 434 -1.45 17.26 9.48
N GLY A 435 -0.23 16.83 9.78
CA GLY A 435 1.00 17.63 9.74
C GLY A 435 2.06 16.92 8.89
N TYR A 436 2.72 17.68 8.02
CA TYR A 436 3.70 17.17 7.08
C TYR A 436 4.94 18.05 7.13
N GLU A 437 6.10 17.39 7.11
CA GLU A 437 7.39 18.03 7.03
C GLU A 437 8.27 17.22 6.07
N ASN A 438 8.90 17.90 5.13
CA ASN A 438 9.85 17.30 4.21
C ASN A 438 11.04 18.21 4.00
N THR A 439 12.22 17.60 4.01
CA THR A 439 13.49 18.24 3.69
C THR A 439 14.13 17.46 2.55
N ILE A 440 14.43 18.16 1.46
CA ILE A 440 15.25 17.67 0.36
C ILE A 440 16.57 18.42 0.38
N ARG A 441 17.68 17.69 0.46
CA ARG A 441 19.01 18.26 0.38
C ARG A 441 19.70 17.76 -0.87
N SER A 442 19.96 18.67 -1.79
CA SER A 442 20.73 18.39 -3.01
C SER A 442 22.20 18.67 -2.73
N ARG A 443 23.04 17.65 -2.93
CA ARG A 443 24.51 17.76 -2.84
C ARG A 443 25.10 17.09 -4.07
N ASP A 444 25.84 17.86 -4.85
CA ASP A 444 26.55 17.45 -6.07
C ASP A 444 25.61 16.89 -7.16
N SER A 445 25.76 17.38 -8.38
CA SER A 445 24.81 17.16 -9.49
C SER A 445 24.74 15.72 -10.03
N PHE A 446 25.48 14.76 -9.46
CA PHE A 446 25.60 13.39 -9.98
C PHE A 446 24.60 12.38 -9.40
N PHE A 447 24.07 12.60 -8.20
CA PHE A 447 23.19 11.65 -7.52
C PHE A 447 21.85 12.26 -7.11
N ARG A 448 20.88 11.38 -6.81
CA ARG A 448 19.55 11.80 -6.34
C ARG A 448 19.65 12.50 -4.98
N PRO A 449 18.76 13.46 -4.67
CA PRO A 449 18.86 14.21 -3.42
C PRO A 449 18.60 13.35 -2.16
N GLU A 450 19.13 13.80 -1.03
CA GLU A 450 18.84 13.28 0.29
C GLU A 450 17.45 13.77 0.74
N VAL A 451 16.61 12.88 1.26
CA VAL A 451 15.23 13.19 1.66
C VAL A 451 15.00 12.76 3.11
N SER A 452 14.35 13.63 3.87
CA SER A 452 13.80 13.34 5.20
C SER A 452 12.37 13.85 5.26
N GLN A 453 11.41 12.94 5.42
CA GLN A 453 9.98 13.23 5.44
C GLN A 453 9.32 12.63 6.66
N THR A 454 8.41 13.39 7.26
CA THR A 454 7.49 12.93 8.31
C THR A 454 6.07 13.37 7.99
N THR A 455 5.13 12.45 8.11
CA THR A 455 3.69 12.72 8.11
C THR A 455 3.11 12.29 9.44
N ASP A 456 2.44 13.20 10.15
CA ASP A 456 1.64 12.92 11.33
C ASP A 456 0.16 13.05 10.96
N ALA A 457 -0.62 12.01 11.18
CA ALA A 457 -2.05 12.01 10.90
C ALA A 457 -2.84 11.60 12.16
N TYR A 458 -3.76 12.45 12.57
CA TYR A 458 -4.73 12.19 13.63
C TYR A 458 -6.12 12.12 13.03
N SER A 459 -6.89 11.11 13.43
CA SER A 459 -8.29 10.99 13.09
C SER A 459 -9.10 10.52 14.29
N ALA A 460 -10.33 11.03 14.43
CA ALA A 460 -11.21 10.69 15.52
C ALA A 460 -12.68 10.69 15.08
N ALA A 461 -13.37 9.59 15.37
CA ALA A 461 -14.82 9.48 15.28
C ALA A 461 -15.38 9.35 16.70
N HIS A 462 -16.21 10.29 17.11
CA HIS A 462 -16.83 10.31 18.43
C HIS A 462 -18.35 10.32 18.30
N VAL A 463 -19.01 9.29 18.84
CA VAL A 463 -20.47 9.11 18.75
C VAL A 463 -21.07 9.01 20.14
N ALA A 464 -22.05 9.86 20.43
CA ALA A 464 -22.65 9.98 21.76
C ALA A 464 -24.16 10.26 21.69
N ASN A 465 -24.88 9.89 22.74
CA ASN A 465 -26.27 10.28 22.95
C ASN A 465 -26.47 10.88 24.35
N HIS A 466 -27.71 11.16 24.72
CA HIS A 466 -28.06 11.71 26.04
C HIS A 466 -27.59 10.85 27.23
N ALA A 467 -27.34 9.55 27.01
CA ALA A 467 -26.85 8.63 28.04
C ALA A 467 -25.32 8.47 28.03
N GLY A 468 -24.59 9.24 27.21
CA GLY A 468 -23.13 9.25 27.13
C GLY A 468 -22.57 8.71 25.80
N VAL A 469 -21.28 8.41 25.79
CA VAL A 469 -20.54 7.94 24.61
C VAL A 469 -21.02 6.54 24.21
N LEU A 470 -21.52 6.40 22.97
CA LEU A 470 -21.83 5.12 22.37
C LEU A 470 -20.53 4.40 22.02
N TYR A 471 -19.74 5.05 21.17
CA TYR A 471 -18.37 4.67 20.85
C TYR A 471 -17.54 5.89 20.46
N ALA A 472 -16.25 5.81 20.72
CA ALA A 472 -15.24 6.73 20.23
C ALA A 472 -14.09 5.88 19.66
N GLN A 473 -13.56 6.28 18.51
CA GLN A 473 -12.42 5.66 17.86
C GLN A 473 -11.44 6.75 17.48
N GLU A 474 -10.19 6.63 17.91
CA GLU A 474 -9.11 7.54 17.61
C GLU A 474 -7.94 6.77 17.00
N ALA A 475 -7.29 7.36 16.00
CA ALA A 475 -6.09 6.84 15.40
C ALA A 475 -5.04 7.95 15.25
N GLN A 476 -3.87 7.74 15.85
CA GLN A 476 -2.67 8.53 15.62
C GLN A 476 -1.71 7.72 14.76
N GLN A 477 -1.34 8.25 13.61
CA GLN A 477 -0.43 7.63 12.66
C GLN A 477 0.79 8.53 12.44
N ASN A 478 1.96 7.92 12.31
CA ASN A 478 3.20 8.61 11.95
C ASN A 478 3.90 7.80 10.84
N PHE A 479 4.19 8.48 9.73
CA PHE A 479 4.88 7.93 8.57
C PHE A 479 6.22 8.64 8.43
N ALA A 480 7.32 7.89 8.56
CA ALA A 480 8.65 8.43 8.43
C ALA A 480 9.36 7.82 7.22
N LEU A 481 10.00 8.67 6.42
CA LEU A 481 10.86 8.26 5.32
C LEU A 481 12.18 9.03 5.40
N TYR A 482 13.28 8.29 5.41
CA TYR A 482 14.60 8.85 5.15
C TYR A 482 15.21 8.11 3.97
N LYS A 483 15.79 8.85 3.03
CA LYS A 483 16.48 8.30 1.87
C LYS A 483 17.75 9.08 1.59
N PHE A 484 18.82 8.36 1.32
CA PHE A 484 20.10 8.89 0.89
C PHE A 484 20.65 8.02 -0.25
N VAL A 485 21.08 8.66 -1.33
CA VAL A 485 21.81 8.05 -2.43
C VAL A 485 22.96 8.99 -2.76
N GLY A 486 24.21 8.55 -2.66
CA GLY A 486 25.34 9.42 -2.95
C GLY A 486 26.70 8.73 -2.82
N VAL A 487 27.75 9.43 -3.24
CA VAL A 487 29.14 8.95 -3.13
C VAL A 487 29.64 9.10 -1.70
N VAL A 488 30.23 8.03 -1.15
CA VAL A 488 30.79 8.06 0.21
C VAL A 488 32.30 7.88 0.27
N ASN A 489 32.89 7.24 -0.74
CA ASN A 489 34.34 7.09 -0.87
C ASN A 489 34.70 7.33 -2.34
N GLN A 490 35.23 8.50 -2.67
CA GLN A 490 35.71 8.81 -4.01
C GLN A 490 37.24 8.78 -4.01
N THR A 491 37.82 7.93 -4.85
CA THR A 491 39.27 7.89 -5.08
C THR A 491 39.65 8.64 -6.35
N ASP A 492 38.81 8.59 -7.38
CA ASP A 492 38.91 9.41 -8.60
C ASP A 492 37.54 9.58 -9.26
N PHE A 493 37.44 10.21 -10.45
CA PHE A 493 36.15 10.39 -11.14
C PHE A 493 35.45 9.05 -11.49
N ASP A 494 36.22 8.08 -11.98
CA ASP A 494 35.70 6.78 -12.42
C ASP A 494 35.77 5.69 -11.33
N SER A 495 36.32 6.02 -10.15
CA SER A 495 36.47 5.07 -9.04
C SER A 495 35.89 5.64 -7.74
N PHE A 496 34.73 5.11 -7.35
CA PHE A 496 33.97 5.59 -6.21
C PHE A 496 33.02 4.53 -5.61
N THR A 497 32.65 4.68 -4.34
CA THR A 497 31.56 3.92 -3.71
C THR A 497 30.28 4.74 -3.69
N ALA A 498 29.22 4.28 -4.37
CA ALA A 498 27.87 4.79 -4.22
C ALA A 498 27.15 4.07 -3.08
N ALA A 499 26.73 4.82 -2.07
CA ALA A 499 25.93 4.31 -0.96
C ALA A 499 24.46 4.66 -1.16
N THR A 500 23.60 3.69 -0.93
CA THR A 500 22.15 3.86 -0.80
C THR A 500 21.74 3.51 0.61
N LYS A 501 20.95 4.37 1.26
CA LYS A 501 20.37 4.12 2.57
C LYS A 501 18.92 4.56 2.58
N VAL A 502 18.03 3.69 3.04
CA VAL A 502 16.61 3.98 3.19
C VAL A 502 16.15 3.56 4.58
N ARG A 503 15.33 4.41 5.22
CA ARG A 503 14.60 4.08 6.43
C ARG A 503 13.12 4.39 6.20
N LEU A 504 12.26 3.40 6.40
CA LEU A 504 10.81 3.57 6.39
C LEU A 504 10.25 3.25 7.76
N GLY A 505 9.25 4.02 8.18
CA GLY A 505 8.53 3.80 9.42
C GLY A 505 7.04 4.01 9.25
N PHE A 506 6.25 3.01 9.68
CA PHE A 506 4.82 3.11 9.86
C PHE A 506 4.51 2.87 11.34
N ARG A 507 4.00 3.88 12.03
CA ARG A 507 3.50 3.76 13.39
C ARG A 507 2.03 4.12 13.43
N GLU A 508 1.25 3.36 14.17
CA GLU A 508 -0.15 3.63 14.45
C GLU A 508 -0.47 3.31 15.91
N GLU A 509 -1.18 4.21 16.57
CA GLU A 509 -1.86 3.97 17.83
C GLU A 509 -3.35 4.16 17.62
N ARG A 510 -4.13 3.11 17.85
CA ARG A 510 -5.59 3.18 17.84
C ARG A 510 -6.13 2.98 19.24
N VAL A 511 -7.09 3.81 19.60
CA VAL A 511 -7.86 3.68 20.83
C VAL A 511 -9.32 3.64 20.48
N ALA A 512 -10.08 2.76 21.12
CA ALA A 512 -11.52 2.87 21.12
C ALA A 512 -12.08 2.72 22.51
N ALA A 513 -13.12 3.50 22.78
CA ALA A 513 -13.81 3.52 24.06
C ALA A 513 -15.33 3.61 23.82
N GLY A 514 -16.11 3.36 24.85
CA GLY A 514 -17.57 3.49 24.81
C GLY A 514 -18.26 2.39 25.59
N ARG A 515 -19.52 2.14 25.26
CA ARG A 515 -20.33 1.14 25.97
C ARG A 515 -19.85 -0.30 25.75
N SER A 516 -19.09 -0.56 24.67
CA SER A 516 -18.43 -1.86 24.42
C SER A 516 -17.17 -2.07 25.27
N GLY A 517 -16.79 -1.10 26.10
CA GLY A 517 -15.55 -1.09 26.85
C GLY A 517 -14.44 -0.31 26.15
N PHE A 518 -13.24 -0.47 26.66
CA PHE A 518 -12.03 0.20 26.20
C PHE A 518 -11.07 -0.83 25.56
N TRP A 519 -10.49 -0.49 24.42
CA TRP A 519 -9.32 -1.18 23.89
C TRP A 519 -8.34 -0.18 23.27
N SER A 520 -7.08 -0.55 23.29
CA SER A 520 -6.02 0.19 22.61
C SER A 520 -5.11 -0.78 21.87
N ARG A 521 -4.58 -0.36 20.73
CA ARG A 521 -3.63 -1.14 19.93
C ARG A 521 -2.53 -0.22 19.45
N SER A 522 -1.29 -0.70 19.52
CA SER A 522 -0.14 -0.07 18.90
C SER A 522 0.42 -0.97 17.81
N LEU A 523 0.80 -0.37 16.69
CA LEU A 523 1.53 -1.01 15.60
C LEU A 523 2.76 -0.14 15.31
N SER A 524 3.93 -0.77 15.26
CA SER A 524 5.17 -0.11 14.85
C SER A 524 5.90 -1.04 13.90
N ASN A 525 5.97 -0.66 12.63
CA ASN A 525 6.76 -1.33 11.61
C ASN A 525 7.85 -0.36 11.13
N SER A 526 9.10 -0.82 11.13
CA SER A 526 10.23 0.00 10.71
C SER A 526 11.23 -0.86 9.94
N GLN A 527 11.71 -0.34 8.82
CA GLN A 527 12.73 -0.96 8.00
C GLN A 527 13.90 0.01 7.84
N GLU A 528 15.12 -0.49 8.04
CA GLU A 528 16.36 0.22 7.73
C GLU A 528 17.22 -0.68 6.82
N CYS A 529 17.53 -0.20 5.64
CA CYS A 529 18.34 -0.90 4.65
C CYS A 529 19.43 0.02 4.12
N ALA A 530 20.62 -0.55 3.91
CA ALA A 530 21.77 0.19 3.40
C ALA A 530 22.67 -0.71 2.56
N ARG A 531 23.09 -0.21 1.40
CA ARG A 531 23.89 -0.96 0.43
C ARG A 531 24.91 -0.05 -0.23
N ASP A 532 26.10 -0.59 -0.43
CA ASP A 532 27.22 0.09 -1.07
C ASP A 532 27.56 -0.64 -2.37
N VAL A 533 27.78 0.13 -3.44
CA VAL A 533 28.23 -0.36 -4.75
C VAL A 533 29.52 0.38 -5.10
N ASP A 534 30.59 -0.39 -5.28
CA ASP A 534 31.90 0.13 -5.68
C ASP A 534 32.01 0.13 -7.20
N PHE A 535 32.44 1.27 -7.73
CA PHE A 535 32.72 1.51 -9.14
C PHE A 535 34.24 1.63 -9.34
N GLU A 536 34.75 1.01 -10.39
CA GLU A 536 36.13 1.16 -10.90
C GLU A 536 36.05 1.33 -12.42
N ASP A 537 36.76 2.33 -12.96
CA ASP A 537 36.73 2.70 -14.39
C ASP A 537 35.29 2.89 -14.95
N GLY A 538 34.36 3.35 -14.11
CA GLY A 538 32.95 3.58 -14.45
C GLY A 538 32.08 2.31 -14.43
N GLU A 539 32.64 1.14 -14.13
CA GLU A 539 31.90 -0.12 -14.02
C GLU A 539 31.69 -0.54 -12.56
N ALA A 540 30.51 -1.08 -12.26
CA ALA A 540 30.23 -1.64 -10.93
C ALA A 540 30.99 -2.95 -10.74
N VAL A 541 32.00 -2.95 -9.86
CA VAL A 541 32.89 -4.10 -9.64
C VAL A 541 32.58 -4.88 -8.38
N ARG A 542 31.93 -4.24 -7.40
CA ARG A 542 31.60 -4.89 -6.12
C ARG A 542 30.33 -4.35 -5.52
N GLU A 543 29.55 -5.25 -4.94
CA GLU A 543 28.37 -4.92 -4.16
C GLU A 543 28.53 -5.44 -2.73
N SER A 544 28.12 -4.65 -1.74
CA SER A 544 28.11 -5.10 -0.37
C SER A 544 26.98 -4.48 0.45
N TRP A 545 26.48 -5.23 1.43
CA TRP A 545 25.63 -4.65 2.46
C TRP A 545 26.49 -3.71 3.32
N ALA A 546 26.05 -2.47 3.47
CA ALA A 546 26.81 -1.49 4.23
C ALA A 546 26.97 -2.01 5.67
N ARG A 547 28.21 -2.11 6.16
CA ARG A 547 28.45 -2.47 7.56
C ARG A 547 27.81 -1.40 8.43
N ALA A 548 26.99 -1.80 9.40
CA ALA A 548 26.46 -0.89 10.41
C ALA A 548 27.62 -0.08 11.03
N ARG A 549 27.81 1.17 10.56
CA ARG A 549 28.78 2.09 11.16
C ARG A 549 28.23 2.35 12.57
N ARG A 550 28.87 1.74 13.58
CA ARG A 550 28.60 2.02 14.99
C ARG A 550 28.86 3.50 15.25
N THR A 551 27.85 4.34 15.07
CA THR A 551 27.81 5.65 15.70
C THR A 551 27.60 5.39 17.19
N GLY A 552 28.58 5.78 18.00
CA GLY A 552 28.63 5.53 19.43
C GLY A 552 27.50 6.21 20.19
N THR A 553 26.32 5.60 20.19
CA THR A 553 25.25 5.76 21.17
C THR A 553 24.57 4.41 21.32
N ARG A 554 24.42 3.95 22.57
CA ARG A 554 23.91 2.63 22.96
C ARG A 554 22.67 2.18 22.15
N PRO A 555 22.58 0.90 21.76
CA PRO A 555 21.41 0.36 21.09
C PRO A 555 20.25 0.16 22.08
N PRO A 556 19.00 0.43 21.70
CA PRO A 556 17.87 -0.35 22.14
C PRO A 556 17.53 -1.34 21.02
N THR A 557 18.32 -2.40 20.86
CA THR A 557 17.84 -3.58 20.13
C THR A 557 16.89 -4.33 21.03
N ARG A 558 15.61 -4.04 20.90
CA ARG A 558 14.52 -4.95 21.27
C ARG A 558 13.47 -4.86 20.18
N ALA A 559 13.49 -5.81 19.26
CA ALA A 559 12.29 -6.15 18.50
C ALA A 559 11.34 -6.81 19.51
N THR A 560 10.43 -6.03 20.08
CA THR A 560 9.28 -6.54 20.83
C THR A 560 8.05 -6.30 19.98
N SER A 561 7.49 -7.36 19.42
CA SER A 561 6.05 -7.41 19.19
C SER A 561 5.40 -7.51 20.58
N GLY A 562 4.98 -6.37 21.13
CA GLY A 562 4.06 -6.35 22.25
C GLY A 562 2.65 -6.56 21.72
N THR A 563 1.97 -7.60 22.19
CA THR A 563 0.52 -7.78 22.02
C THR A 563 -0.26 -6.77 22.82
#